data_AF-A0A848ZHD4-F1
#
_entry.id   AF-A0A848ZHD4-F1
#
_cell.length_a   1.000
_cell.length_b   1.000
_cell.length_c   1.000
_cell.angle_alpha   90.00
_cell.angle_beta   90.00
_cell.angle_gamma   90.00
#
_symmetry.space_group_name_H-M   'P 1'
#
loop_
_entity.id
_entity.type
_entity.pdbx_description
1 polymer ?
#
loop_
_entity_poly.entity_id
_entity_poly.type
_entity_poly.pdbx_seq_one_letter_code
_entity_poly.pdbx_strand_id
1 'polypeptide(L)'
;MNRRRFLAVAGGGIVVAAGAGVAGFVGSRTPHTALRPWIDAGSLYTEPRMKALSYAILAPNPHNLQPWLVDLAQPDRVILHVDPDRLLPLTDPPNRQIAIGLGCFLELMRMAAGQDGFRVDFDLFPAGEDENALDERPVAIATFSRDASVQPDPLFAHVLARRSLKEPFDLTRPVSSESLARLEAVVENGTATGSSNQAGSVDALRRLTHDALLLEIETPHTFWESVDLFRIGKAEIEANPDGIDFSGPMFEALHMAGMFTRDAALDTGTSAYEQGRNAVLENTDTAMAHL
;
A
#
# COMPACT_ATOMS: atom_id res chain seq x y z
N MET A 1 -25.45 26.71 26.37
CA MET A 1 -24.11 26.87 25.77
C MET A 1 -23.24 25.71 26.24
N ASN A 2 -23.13 24.66 25.43
CA ASN A 2 -22.51 23.39 25.83
C ASN A 2 -21.11 23.26 25.20
N ARG A 3 -20.09 23.19 26.06
CA ARG A 3 -18.64 23.18 25.77
C ARG A 3 -18.13 22.07 24.85
N ARG A 4 -19.00 21.21 24.30
CA ARG A 4 -18.65 20.07 23.42
C ARG A 4 -18.62 20.39 21.92
N ARG A 5 -19.10 21.56 21.49
CA ARG A 5 -18.99 22.03 20.09
C ARG A 5 -17.78 22.91 19.79
N PHE A 6 -16.98 23.26 20.81
CA PHE A 6 -15.89 24.23 20.68
C PHE A 6 -14.49 23.59 20.63
N LEU A 7 -14.37 22.28 20.86
CA LEU A 7 -13.08 21.57 20.82
C LEU A 7 -12.74 20.98 19.44
N ALA A 8 -13.58 21.17 18.42
CA ALA A 8 -13.23 20.82 17.03
C ALA A 8 -12.38 21.91 16.32
N VAL A 9 -11.78 22.83 17.09
CA VAL A 9 -11.03 24.00 16.58
C VAL A 9 -9.52 23.91 16.88
N ALA A 10 -9.07 22.94 17.68
CA ALA A 10 -7.64 22.77 17.96
C ALA A 10 -7.02 21.77 16.95
N GLY A 11 -6.73 22.23 15.74
CA GLY A 11 -6.01 21.44 14.72
C GLY A 11 -6.24 21.81 13.25
N GLY A 12 -6.63 23.05 12.91
CA GLY A 12 -6.62 23.52 11.51
C GLY A 12 -7.89 23.29 10.67
N GLY A 13 -9.07 23.34 11.27
CA GLY A 13 -10.34 23.11 10.56
C GLY A 13 -10.82 24.31 9.72
N ILE A 14 -10.95 24.12 8.42
CA ILE A 14 -11.79 24.98 7.56
C ILE A 14 -13.25 24.79 7.99
N VAL A 15 -13.92 25.87 8.38
CA VAL A 15 -15.36 25.87 8.64
C VAL A 15 -16.10 25.80 7.31
N VAL A 16 -16.42 24.60 6.83
CA VAL A 16 -17.33 24.43 5.70
C VAL A 16 -18.76 24.32 6.24
N ALA A 17 -19.59 25.32 5.94
CA ALA A 17 -21.01 25.34 6.32
C ALA A 17 -21.74 24.09 5.77
N ALA A 18 -22.27 23.26 6.68
CA ALA A 18 -23.01 22.04 6.36
C ALA A 18 -24.22 22.34 5.43
N GLY A 19 -24.07 22.05 4.14
CA GLY A 19 -25.10 22.18 3.11
C GLY A 19 -24.75 21.33 1.88
N ALA A 20 -25.62 21.30 0.87
CA ALA A 20 -25.40 20.57 -0.39
C ALA A 20 -24.05 20.90 -1.07
N GLY A 21 -23.49 22.08 -0.80
CA GLY A 21 -22.14 22.47 -1.24
C GLY A 21 -21.01 21.63 -0.62
N VAL A 22 -21.14 21.15 0.63
CA VAL A 22 -20.14 20.25 1.25
C VAL A 22 -20.20 18.87 0.63
N ALA A 23 -21.40 18.31 0.45
CA ALA A 23 -21.56 17.01 -0.21
C ALA A 23 -21.09 17.06 -1.67
N GLY A 24 -21.42 18.15 -2.39
CA GLY A 24 -20.91 18.39 -3.75
C GLY A 24 -19.40 18.62 -3.80
N PHE A 25 -18.84 19.35 -2.83
CA PHE A 25 -17.39 19.54 -2.71
C PHE A 25 -16.70 18.20 -2.44
N VAL A 26 -17.10 17.45 -1.41
CA VAL A 26 -16.58 16.11 -1.09
C VAL A 26 -16.69 15.15 -2.28
N GLY A 27 -17.87 15.07 -2.90
CA GLY A 27 -18.08 14.21 -4.07
C GLY A 27 -17.22 14.60 -5.27
N SER A 28 -16.93 15.89 -5.45
CA SER A 28 -16.06 16.36 -6.54
C SER A 28 -14.59 15.97 -6.36
N ARG A 29 -14.18 15.62 -5.13
CA ARG A 29 -12.80 15.29 -4.77
C ARG A 29 -12.46 13.80 -4.90
N THR A 30 -13.44 12.93 -5.15
CA THR A 30 -13.17 11.51 -5.39
C THR A 30 -12.39 11.32 -6.71
N PRO A 31 -11.22 10.65 -6.71
CA PRO A 31 -10.39 10.41 -7.90
C PRO A 31 -10.87 9.19 -8.67
N HIS A 32 -12.03 9.30 -9.32
CA HIS A 32 -12.69 8.18 -10.00
C HIS A 32 -11.83 7.52 -11.09
N THR A 33 -10.94 8.27 -11.74
CA THR A 33 -10.06 7.73 -12.79
C THR A 33 -8.97 6.84 -12.19
N ALA A 34 -8.34 7.29 -11.10
CA ALA A 34 -7.32 6.50 -10.39
C ALA A 34 -7.89 5.24 -9.73
N LEU A 35 -9.16 5.27 -9.32
CA LEU A 35 -9.85 4.11 -8.72
C LEU A 35 -10.33 3.08 -9.74
N ARG A 36 -10.18 3.36 -11.04
CA ARG A 36 -10.76 2.53 -12.09
C ARG A 36 -10.23 1.09 -12.13
N PRO A 37 -8.95 0.82 -11.90
CA PRO A 37 -8.43 -0.54 -11.79
C PRO A 37 -9.16 -1.40 -10.75
N TRP A 38 -9.56 -0.83 -9.59
CA TRP A 38 -10.33 -1.56 -8.56
C TRP A 38 -11.77 -1.85 -8.98
N ILE A 39 -12.36 -0.98 -9.79
CA ILE A 39 -13.77 -1.11 -10.23
C ILE A 39 -13.88 -2.13 -11.36
N ASP A 40 -12.94 -2.07 -12.30
CA ASP A 40 -13.03 -2.79 -13.56
C ASP A 40 -12.27 -4.14 -13.55
N ALA A 41 -11.49 -4.44 -12.49
CA ALA A 41 -10.75 -5.69 -12.33
C ALA A 41 -11.62 -6.94 -12.60
N GLY A 42 -11.08 -7.85 -13.40
CA GLY A 42 -11.74 -9.08 -13.84
C GLY A 42 -12.80 -8.93 -14.92
N SER A 43 -13.21 -7.70 -15.28
CA SER A 43 -14.25 -7.43 -16.27
C SER A 43 -13.71 -6.88 -17.60
N LEU A 44 -12.52 -6.27 -17.59
CA LEU A 44 -11.92 -5.64 -18.77
C LEU A 44 -11.46 -6.64 -19.83
N TYR A 45 -11.04 -7.83 -19.42
CA TYR A 45 -10.37 -8.78 -20.30
C TYR A 45 -11.00 -10.17 -20.19
N THR A 46 -11.12 -10.84 -21.34
CA THR A 46 -11.54 -12.24 -21.43
C THR A 46 -10.34 -13.20 -21.51
N GLU A 47 -9.17 -12.70 -21.94
CA GLU A 47 -7.94 -13.49 -21.99
C GLU A 47 -7.46 -13.78 -20.55
N PRO A 48 -7.18 -15.05 -20.18
CA PRO A 48 -6.96 -15.44 -18.78
C PRO A 48 -5.80 -14.73 -18.08
N ARG A 49 -4.67 -14.50 -18.77
CA ARG A 49 -3.50 -13.83 -18.20
C ARG A 49 -3.81 -12.37 -17.96
N MET A 50 -4.41 -11.69 -18.94
CA MET A 50 -4.81 -10.29 -18.81
C MET A 50 -5.86 -10.08 -17.71
N LYS A 51 -6.81 -11.01 -17.58
CA LYS A 51 -7.81 -10.97 -16.51
C LYS A 51 -7.16 -11.16 -15.14
N ALA A 52 -6.25 -12.12 -14.97
CA ALA A 52 -5.50 -12.30 -13.73
C ALA A 52 -4.64 -11.08 -13.40
N LEU A 53 -3.96 -10.52 -14.41
CA LEU A 53 -3.13 -9.31 -14.28
C LEU A 53 -3.93 -8.09 -13.84
N SER A 54 -5.21 -7.97 -14.25
CA SER A 54 -6.07 -6.85 -13.79
C SER A 54 -6.31 -6.84 -12.28
N TYR A 55 -6.14 -7.98 -11.60
CA TYR A 55 -6.12 -8.07 -10.14
C TYR A 55 -4.69 -7.91 -9.59
N ALA A 56 -3.69 -8.47 -10.27
CA ALA A 56 -2.30 -8.44 -9.84
C ALA A 56 -1.76 -7.01 -9.69
N ILE A 57 -2.14 -6.10 -10.59
CA ILE A 57 -1.75 -4.67 -10.50
C ILE A 57 -2.34 -3.95 -9.27
N LEU A 58 -3.22 -4.59 -8.51
CA LEU A 58 -3.75 -4.05 -7.25
C LEU A 58 -2.94 -4.51 -6.04
N ALA A 59 -1.81 -5.20 -6.26
CA ALA A 59 -0.92 -5.66 -5.21
C ALA A 59 -0.38 -4.47 -4.39
N PRO A 60 -0.26 -4.62 -3.05
CA PRO A 60 0.43 -3.63 -2.26
C PRO A 60 1.91 -3.65 -2.60
N ASN A 61 2.51 -2.46 -2.73
CA ASN A 61 3.95 -2.30 -2.90
C ASN A 61 4.39 -1.00 -2.20
N PRO A 62 5.68 -0.83 -1.86
CA PRO A 62 6.15 0.34 -1.12
C PRO A 62 5.85 1.62 -1.90
N HIS A 63 5.37 2.63 -1.17
CA HIS A 63 4.89 3.92 -1.70
C HIS A 63 3.89 3.81 -2.85
N ASN A 64 3.24 2.66 -3.03
CA ASN A 64 2.35 2.39 -4.16
C ASN A 64 2.98 2.69 -5.54
N LEU A 65 4.30 2.49 -5.66
CA LEU A 65 5.07 2.75 -6.89
C LEU A 65 4.72 1.86 -8.09
N GLN A 66 4.10 0.71 -7.86
CA GLN A 66 3.64 -0.21 -8.92
C GLN A 66 4.74 -0.60 -9.93
N PRO A 67 5.87 -1.18 -9.49
CA PRO A 67 7.11 -1.31 -10.27
C PRO A 67 7.13 -2.55 -11.18
N TRP A 68 5.99 -2.90 -11.79
CA TRP A 68 5.86 -4.13 -12.58
C TRP A 68 5.85 -3.84 -14.08
N LEU A 69 6.71 -4.54 -14.82
CA LEU A 69 6.66 -4.64 -16.28
C LEU A 69 6.34 -6.08 -16.66
N VAL A 70 5.33 -6.27 -17.50
CA VAL A 70 4.88 -7.60 -17.93
C VAL A 70 5.07 -7.80 -19.42
N ASP A 71 5.76 -8.88 -19.78
CA ASP A 71 5.84 -9.36 -21.16
C ASP A 71 4.90 -10.56 -21.35
N LEU A 72 4.07 -10.47 -22.39
CA LEU A 72 3.03 -11.44 -22.78
C LEU A 72 3.26 -12.02 -24.19
N ALA A 73 4.43 -11.78 -24.78
CA ALA A 73 4.75 -12.19 -26.15
C ALA A 73 4.70 -13.71 -26.35
N GLN A 74 4.98 -14.49 -25.29
CA GLN A 74 4.89 -15.95 -25.31
C GLN A 74 3.50 -16.41 -24.90
N PRO A 75 2.86 -17.35 -25.63
CA PRO A 75 1.61 -17.97 -25.21
C PRO A 75 1.72 -18.57 -23.82
N ASP A 76 0.63 -18.50 -23.06
CA ASP A 76 0.50 -19.10 -21.73
C ASP A 76 1.54 -18.63 -20.69
N ARG A 77 2.34 -17.61 -21.01
CA ARG A 77 3.37 -17.09 -20.12
C ARG A 77 3.16 -15.62 -19.82
N VAL A 78 3.56 -15.24 -18.61
CA VAL A 78 3.76 -13.86 -18.17
C VAL A 78 5.18 -13.78 -17.64
N ILE A 79 6.01 -12.90 -18.23
CA ILE A 79 7.35 -12.64 -17.73
C ILE A 79 7.31 -11.31 -16.97
N LEU A 80 7.59 -11.37 -15.67
CA LEU A 80 7.59 -10.21 -14.79
C LEU A 80 9.01 -9.68 -14.66
N HIS A 81 9.19 -8.41 -14.99
CA HIS A 81 10.40 -7.62 -14.72
C HIS A 81 10.05 -6.53 -13.72
N VAL A 82 11.07 -6.03 -13.02
CA VAL A 82 10.95 -4.78 -12.26
C VAL A 82 11.11 -3.59 -13.20
N ASP A 83 10.36 -2.52 -12.97
CA ASP A 83 10.60 -1.22 -13.60
C ASP A 83 11.70 -0.47 -12.82
N PRO A 84 12.91 -0.29 -13.37
CA PRO A 84 14.00 0.38 -12.65
C PRO A 84 13.72 1.87 -12.38
N ASP A 85 12.80 2.50 -13.12
CA ASP A 85 12.40 3.89 -12.90
C ASP A 85 11.41 4.04 -11.73
N ARG A 86 10.93 2.91 -11.16
CA ARG A 86 9.96 2.86 -10.05
C ARG A 86 10.55 2.20 -8.80
N LEU A 87 11.84 2.40 -8.57
CA LEU A 87 12.55 1.94 -7.37
C LEU A 87 12.61 3.04 -6.29
N LEU A 88 13.11 2.67 -5.11
CA LEU A 88 13.35 3.56 -3.96
C LEU A 88 14.83 3.50 -3.57
N PRO A 89 15.76 4.03 -4.38
CA PRO A 89 17.20 3.91 -4.13
C PRO A 89 17.65 4.53 -2.79
N LEU A 90 16.88 5.46 -2.22
CA LEU A 90 17.19 6.10 -0.94
C LEU A 90 16.57 5.33 0.23
N THR A 91 15.29 4.95 0.13
CA THR A 91 14.52 4.33 1.23
C THR A 91 14.61 2.80 1.26
N ASP A 92 14.78 2.16 0.10
CA ASP A 92 14.95 0.71 -0.07
C ASP A 92 16.13 0.39 -1.01
N PRO A 93 17.38 0.76 -0.64
CA PRO A 93 18.53 0.58 -1.52
C PRO A 93 18.74 -0.86 -2.02
N PRO A 94 18.55 -1.92 -1.22
CA PRO A 94 18.63 -3.30 -1.69
C PRO A 94 17.40 -3.81 -2.44
N ASN A 95 16.39 -2.96 -2.63
CA ASN A 95 15.10 -3.27 -3.26
C ASN A 95 14.32 -4.40 -2.57
N ARG A 96 14.51 -4.59 -1.26
CA ARG A 96 13.87 -5.66 -0.50
C ARG A 96 12.36 -5.45 -0.41
N GLN A 97 11.92 -4.22 -0.15
CA GLN A 97 10.48 -3.90 -0.08
C GLN A 97 9.83 -4.01 -1.47
N ILE A 98 10.55 -3.60 -2.52
CA ILE A 98 10.11 -3.78 -3.91
C ILE A 98 9.94 -5.26 -4.25
N ALA A 99 10.92 -6.10 -3.92
CA ALA A 99 10.85 -7.55 -4.14
C ALA A 99 9.65 -8.19 -3.43
N ILE A 100 9.36 -7.79 -2.17
CA ILE A 100 8.17 -8.24 -1.44
C ILE A 100 6.88 -7.85 -2.20
N GLY A 101 6.80 -6.62 -2.71
CA GLY A 101 5.67 -6.16 -3.51
C GLY A 101 5.47 -6.96 -4.81
N LEU A 102 6.56 -7.34 -5.48
CA LEU A 102 6.52 -8.23 -6.65
C LEU A 102 6.02 -9.64 -6.27
N GLY A 103 6.39 -10.15 -5.09
CA GLY A 103 5.82 -11.38 -4.54
C GLY A 103 4.30 -11.27 -4.33
N CYS A 104 3.82 -10.15 -3.78
CA CYS A 104 2.38 -9.90 -3.64
C CYS A 104 1.66 -9.83 -5.00
N PHE A 105 2.30 -9.27 -6.02
CA PHE A 105 1.80 -9.26 -7.40
C PHE A 105 1.60 -10.68 -7.94
N LEU A 106 2.60 -11.54 -7.79
CA LEU A 106 2.53 -12.95 -8.23
C LEU A 106 1.41 -13.69 -7.50
N GLU A 107 1.26 -13.47 -6.20
CA GLU A 107 0.23 -14.14 -5.40
C GLU A 107 -1.19 -13.71 -5.81
N LEU A 108 -1.43 -12.43 -6.04
CA LEU A 108 -2.73 -11.97 -6.56
C LEU A 108 -3.03 -12.52 -7.96
N MET A 109 -2.02 -12.60 -8.82
CA MET A 109 -2.15 -13.22 -10.14
C MET A 109 -2.54 -14.70 -10.03
N ARG A 110 -1.88 -15.46 -9.14
CA ARG A 110 -2.19 -16.88 -8.87
C ARG A 110 -3.62 -17.05 -8.38
N MET A 111 -4.03 -16.28 -7.36
CA MET A 111 -5.37 -16.36 -6.79
C MET A 111 -6.45 -16.03 -7.84
N ALA A 112 -6.21 -15.01 -8.67
CA ALA A 112 -7.14 -14.60 -9.72
C ALA A 112 -7.26 -15.65 -10.83
N ALA A 113 -6.14 -16.19 -11.32
CA ALA A 113 -6.12 -17.26 -12.32
C ALA A 113 -6.86 -18.52 -11.83
N GLY A 114 -6.71 -18.84 -10.54
CA GLY A 114 -7.40 -19.98 -9.92
C GLY A 114 -8.92 -19.88 -9.94
N GLN A 115 -9.51 -18.67 -9.94
CA GLN A 115 -10.96 -18.50 -10.09
C GLN A 115 -11.50 -19.02 -11.42
N ASP A 116 -10.66 -18.97 -12.46
CA ASP A 116 -11.02 -19.38 -13.82
C ASP A 116 -10.49 -20.79 -14.17
N GLY A 117 -10.01 -21.54 -13.17
CA GLY A 117 -9.51 -22.92 -13.33
C GLY A 117 -8.14 -23.00 -14.00
N PHE A 118 -7.29 -21.99 -13.83
CA PHE A 118 -5.90 -21.99 -14.27
C PHE A 118 -4.97 -22.19 -13.08
N ARG A 119 -4.03 -23.14 -13.22
CA ARG A 119 -2.84 -23.22 -12.38
C ARG A 119 -1.79 -22.27 -12.93
N VAL A 120 -1.05 -21.62 -12.04
CA VAL A 120 0.09 -20.77 -12.37
C VAL A 120 1.31 -21.32 -11.68
N ASP A 121 2.27 -21.80 -12.47
CA ASP A 121 3.56 -22.31 -12.00
C ASP A 121 4.62 -21.21 -12.16
N PHE A 122 5.40 -20.95 -11.11
CA PHE A 122 6.40 -19.87 -11.10
C PHE A 122 7.82 -20.42 -11.19
N ASP A 123 8.60 -19.87 -12.13
CA ASP A 123 10.05 -19.96 -12.17
C ASP A 123 10.62 -18.62 -11.69
N LEU A 124 11.13 -18.57 -10.46
CA LEU A 124 11.59 -17.35 -9.80
C LEU A 124 13.07 -17.09 -10.12
N PHE A 125 13.40 -15.85 -10.44
CA PHE A 125 14.74 -15.41 -10.84
C PHE A 125 15.39 -16.35 -11.87
N PRO A 126 14.74 -16.61 -13.02
CA PRO A 126 15.19 -17.60 -14.02
C PRO A 126 16.54 -17.27 -14.65
N ALA A 127 16.98 -16.01 -14.54
CA ALA A 127 18.28 -15.52 -15.00
C ALA A 127 19.26 -15.24 -13.82
N GLY A 128 18.98 -15.79 -12.64
CA GLY A 128 19.68 -15.52 -11.39
C GLY A 128 19.30 -14.17 -10.77
N GLU A 129 19.79 -13.95 -9.55
CA GLU A 129 19.64 -12.70 -8.79
C GLU A 129 20.97 -11.92 -8.74
N ASP A 130 20.94 -10.64 -8.37
CA ASP A 130 22.12 -9.91 -7.90
C ASP A 130 22.03 -9.84 -6.37
N GLU A 131 23.16 -10.00 -5.68
CA GLU A 131 23.19 -9.98 -4.22
C GLU A 131 22.90 -8.58 -3.63
N ASN A 132 23.02 -7.52 -4.44
CA ASN A 132 22.92 -6.14 -3.97
C ASN A 132 21.56 -5.49 -4.23
N ALA A 133 20.95 -5.73 -5.38
CA ALA A 133 19.73 -5.02 -5.82
C ALA A 133 19.00 -5.75 -6.96
N LEU A 134 17.75 -5.40 -7.23
CA LEU A 134 17.07 -5.87 -8.44
C LEU A 134 17.62 -5.14 -9.67
N ASP A 135 17.60 -5.81 -10.83
CA ASP A 135 18.02 -5.23 -12.10
C ASP A 135 17.04 -5.60 -13.23
N GLU A 136 17.41 -5.33 -14.48
CA GLU A 136 16.55 -5.54 -15.65
C GLU A 136 16.23 -7.02 -15.95
N ARG A 137 16.79 -7.97 -15.21
CA ARG A 137 16.48 -9.39 -15.40
C ARG A 137 15.04 -9.73 -14.96
N PRO A 138 14.43 -10.77 -15.54
CA PRO A 138 13.13 -11.25 -15.08
C PRO A 138 13.19 -11.68 -13.61
N VAL A 139 12.22 -11.20 -12.83
CA VAL A 139 12.01 -11.62 -11.44
C VAL A 139 11.23 -12.94 -11.39
N ALA A 140 10.32 -13.16 -12.34
CA ALA A 140 9.60 -14.41 -12.45
C ALA A 140 9.11 -14.69 -13.88
N ILE A 141 9.03 -15.97 -14.24
CA ILE A 141 8.21 -16.45 -15.36
C ILE A 141 7.04 -17.22 -14.76
N ALA A 142 5.82 -16.76 -15.01
CA ALA A 142 4.59 -17.43 -14.63
C ALA A 142 4.01 -18.19 -15.83
N THR A 143 3.84 -19.50 -15.70
CA THR A 143 3.28 -20.38 -16.73
C THR A 143 1.85 -20.77 -16.36
N PHE A 144 0.90 -20.43 -17.22
CA PHE A 144 -0.52 -20.70 -17.06
C PHE A 144 -0.85 -22.05 -17.70
N SER A 145 -1.60 -22.88 -16.98
CA SER A 145 -2.13 -24.12 -17.53
C SER A 145 -3.54 -24.38 -17.03
N ARG A 146 -4.42 -24.84 -17.92
CA ARG A 146 -5.79 -25.21 -17.52
C ARG A 146 -5.73 -26.46 -16.67
N ASP A 147 -6.34 -26.40 -15.49
CA ASP A 147 -6.32 -27.49 -14.53
C ASP A 147 -7.64 -27.53 -13.75
N ALA A 148 -8.45 -28.56 -14.02
CA ALA A 148 -9.75 -28.74 -13.38
C ALA A 148 -9.65 -29.10 -11.89
N SER A 149 -8.47 -29.44 -11.39
CA SER A 149 -8.25 -29.73 -9.97
C SER A 149 -8.00 -28.47 -9.14
N VAL A 150 -7.64 -27.35 -9.77
CA VAL A 150 -7.42 -26.07 -9.08
C VAL A 150 -8.70 -25.64 -8.35
N GLN A 151 -8.56 -25.42 -7.05
CA GLN A 151 -9.61 -24.88 -6.21
C GLN A 151 -9.40 -23.37 -6.08
N PRO A 152 -10.46 -22.55 -6.25
CA PRO A 152 -10.41 -21.12 -5.95
C PRO A 152 -9.90 -20.86 -4.53
N ASP A 153 -8.94 -19.95 -4.40
CA ASP A 153 -8.44 -19.54 -3.09
C ASP A 153 -9.55 -18.76 -2.34
N PRO A 154 -9.94 -19.17 -1.12
CA PRO A 154 -10.97 -18.49 -0.35
C PRO A 154 -10.62 -17.03 -0.02
N LEU A 155 -9.32 -16.68 0.07
CA LEU A 155 -8.87 -15.32 0.34
C LEU A 155 -9.07 -14.38 -0.86
N PHE A 156 -9.28 -14.91 -2.07
CA PHE A 156 -9.52 -14.10 -3.26
C PHE A 156 -10.72 -13.17 -3.11
N ALA A 157 -11.76 -13.60 -2.37
CA ALA A 157 -12.94 -12.80 -2.08
C ALA A 157 -12.63 -11.48 -1.34
N HIS A 158 -11.45 -11.35 -0.74
CA HIS A 158 -11.01 -10.18 0.01
C HIS A 158 -10.07 -9.25 -0.76
N VAL A 159 -9.65 -9.62 -1.99
CA VAL A 159 -8.64 -8.88 -2.77
C VAL A 159 -9.05 -7.43 -3.01
N LEU A 160 -10.29 -7.19 -3.45
CA LEU A 160 -10.79 -5.83 -3.74
C LEU A 160 -11.18 -5.04 -2.48
N ALA A 161 -11.34 -5.71 -1.34
CA ALA A 161 -11.68 -5.07 -0.07
C ALA A 161 -10.44 -4.70 0.77
N ARG A 162 -9.27 -5.27 0.45
CA ARG A 162 -8.01 -5.06 1.17
C ARG A 162 -7.56 -3.60 1.04
N ARG A 163 -7.04 -3.07 2.15
CA ARG A 163 -6.43 -1.73 2.23
C ARG A 163 -5.35 -1.71 3.31
N SER A 164 -4.38 -0.81 3.17
CA SER A 164 -3.43 -0.51 4.25
C SER A 164 -4.04 0.54 5.17
N LEU A 165 -4.28 0.18 6.43
CA LEU A 165 -4.78 1.11 7.44
C LEU A 165 -3.61 1.92 7.99
N LYS A 166 -3.61 3.24 7.73
CA LYS A 166 -2.60 4.20 8.19
C LYS A 166 -3.13 5.09 9.33
N GLU A 167 -4.08 4.57 10.11
CA GLU A 167 -4.76 5.30 11.19
C GLU A 167 -4.44 4.67 12.55
N PRO A 168 -4.50 5.43 13.66
CA PRO A 168 -4.31 4.90 15.00
C PRO A 168 -5.30 3.78 15.35
N PHE A 169 -4.84 2.79 16.11
CA PHE A 169 -5.68 1.67 16.56
C PHE A 169 -6.46 2.01 17.84
N ASP A 170 -7.62 1.36 18.00
CA ASP A 170 -8.44 1.45 19.21
C ASP A 170 -7.80 0.66 20.37
N LEU A 171 -7.15 1.38 21.29
CA LEU A 171 -6.49 0.82 22.46
C LEU A 171 -7.44 0.13 23.44
N THR A 172 -8.76 0.32 23.32
CA THR A 172 -9.75 -0.34 24.17
C THR A 172 -10.09 -1.76 23.70
N ARG A 173 -9.63 -2.14 22.50
CA ARG A 173 -9.93 -3.43 21.87
C ARG A 173 -8.68 -4.31 21.79
N PRO A 174 -8.50 -5.27 22.72
CA PRO A 174 -7.38 -6.19 22.67
C PRO A 174 -7.50 -7.14 21.47
N VAL A 175 -6.35 -7.56 20.93
CA VAL A 175 -6.28 -8.62 19.92
C VAL A 175 -6.18 -9.97 20.64
N SER A 176 -7.11 -10.89 20.35
CA SER A 176 -7.12 -12.20 21.01
C SER A 176 -6.03 -13.13 20.48
N SER A 177 -5.43 -13.95 21.36
CA SER A 177 -4.45 -14.97 20.95
C SER A 177 -5.04 -16.01 20.00
N GLU A 178 -6.36 -16.26 20.09
CA GLU A 178 -7.08 -17.11 19.12
C GLU A 178 -7.06 -16.53 17.71
N SER A 179 -7.25 -15.21 17.57
CA SER A 179 -7.19 -14.54 16.27
C SER A 179 -5.78 -14.62 15.68
N LEU A 180 -4.76 -14.42 16.51
CA LEU A 180 -3.37 -14.54 16.12
C LEU A 180 -3.02 -15.97 15.67
N ALA A 181 -3.40 -16.99 16.44
CA ALA A 181 -3.18 -18.39 16.09
C ALA A 181 -3.87 -18.76 14.75
N ARG A 182 -5.05 -18.20 14.47
CA ARG A 182 -5.72 -18.36 13.18
C ARG A 182 -4.96 -17.72 12.02
N LEU A 183 -4.30 -16.57 12.24
CA LEU A 183 -3.47 -15.92 11.23
C LEU A 183 -2.19 -16.72 10.96
N GLU A 184 -1.57 -17.28 12.00
CA GLU A 184 -0.39 -18.14 11.83
C GLU A 184 -0.73 -19.43 11.06
N ALA A 185 -1.92 -20.00 11.28
CA ALA A 185 -2.33 -21.25 10.66
C ALA A 185 -2.61 -21.16 9.13
N VAL A 186 -2.75 -19.95 8.59
CA VAL A 186 -2.96 -19.73 7.14
C VAL A 186 -1.67 -19.44 6.38
N VAL A 187 -0.52 -19.47 7.06
CA VAL A 187 0.77 -19.24 6.40
C VAL A 187 1.16 -20.46 5.56
N GLU A 188 1.46 -20.19 4.30
CA GLU A 188 1.83 -21.19 3.30
C GLU A 188 3.26 -20.94 2.76
N ASN A 189 3.68 -21.75 1.79
CA ASN A 189 4.90 -21.55 1.00
C ASN A 189 6.21 -21.49 1.81
N GLY A 190 6.26 -22.18 2.97
CA GLY A 190 7.49 -22.31 3.76
C GLY A 190 7.92 -21.04 4.49
N THR A 191 7.05 -20.03 4.58
CA THR A 191 7.32 -18.80 5.34
C THR A 191 7.20 -19.09 6.84
N ALA A 192 8.11 -18.55 7.64
CA ALA A 192 7.99 -18.55 9.10
C ALA A 192 7.21 -17.31 9.54
N THR A 193 6.29 -17.48 10.49
CA THR A 193 5.48 -16.42 11.08
C THR A 193 5.58 -16.48 12.59
N GLY A 194 5.41 -15.35 13.27
CA GLY A 194 5.42 -15.30 14.71
C GLY A 194 4.64 -14.09 15.21
N SER A 195 3.60 -14.35 15.98
CA SER A 195 2.72 -13.31 16.51
C SER A 195 2.83 -13.16 18.02
N SER A 196 2.52 -11.97 18.53
CA SER A 196 2.32 -11.78 19.96
C SER A 196 1.45 -10.57 20.29
N ASN A 197 0.61 -10.76 21.30
CA ASN A 197 -0.16 -9.72 21.98
C ASN A 197 0.33 -9.51 23.43
N GLN A 198 1.50 -10.03 23.80
CA GLN A 198 2.07 -9.84 25.13
C GLN A 198 2.60 -8.42 25.26
N ALA A 199 2.20 -7.71 26.31
CA ALA A 199 2.51 -6.28 26.49
C ALA A 199 4.00 -5.96 26.30
N GLY A 200 4.91 -6.71 26.94
CA GLY A 200 6.35 -6.47 26.80
C GLY A 200 6.89 -6.70 25.39
N SER A 201 6.31 -7.62 24.63
CA SER A 201 6.69 -7.89 23.24
C SER A 201 6.13 -6.83 22.29
N VAL A 202 4.88 -6.40 22.50
CA VAL A 202 4.26 -5.30 21.77
C VAL A 202 5.02 -4.00 22.02
N ASP A 203 5.32 -3.67 23.27
CA ASP A 203 6.09 -2.47 23.62
C ASP A 203 7.49 -2.46 22.99
N ALA A 204 8.14 -3.62 22.92
CA ALA A 204 9.45 -3.74 22.28
C ALA A 204 9.37 -3.46 20.77
N LEU A 205 8.41 -4.05 20.05
CA LEU A 205 8.24 -3.79 18.61
C LEU A 205 7.71 -2.39 18.31
N ARG A 206 6.85 -1.82 19.17
CA ARG A 206 6.44 -0.41 19.04
C ARG A 206 7.65 0.52 19.06
N ARG A 207 8.54 0.37 20.06
CA ARG A 207 9.77 1.17 20.15
C ARG A 207 10.68 0.96 18.94
N LEU A 208 10.92 -0.28 18.56
CA LEU A 208 11.79 -0.59 17.42
C LEU A 208 11.26 0.02 16.12
N THR A 209 9.97 -0.14 15.84
CA THR A 209 9.34 0.40 14.63
C THR A 209 9.23 1.92 14.68
N HIS A 210 8.93 2.50 15.85
CA HIS A 210 8.93 3.95 16.06
C HIS A 210 10.31 4.54 15.75
N ASP A 211 11.36 3.99 16.35
CA ASP A 211 12.73 4.47 16.16
C ASP A 211 13.17 4.32 14.70
N ALA A 212 12.79 3.22 14.03
CA ALA A 212 13.08 3.00 12.61
C ALA A 212 12.37 4.00 11.69
N LEU A 213 11.06 4.23 11.90
CA LEU A 213 10.29 5.22 11.15
C LEU A 213 10.81 6.64 11.39
N LEU A 214 11.15 6.97 12.63
CA LEU A 214 11.73 8.25 12.98
C LEU A 214 13.07 8.46 12.29
N LEU A 215 13.93 7.44 12.27
CA LEU A 215 15.21 7.49 11.57
C LEU A 215 15.03 7.75 10.07
N GLU A 216 14.06 7.10 9.42
CA GLU A 216 13.75 7.32 8.00
C GLU A 216 13.23 8.75 7.74
N ILE A 217 12.38 9.29 8.62
CA ILE A 217 11.85 10.65 8.51
C ILE A 217 12.94 11.71 8.78
N GLU A 218 13.83 11.46 9.74
CA GLU A 218 14.88 12.40 10.13
C GLU A 218 16.14 12.30 9.24
N THR A 219 16.19 11.30 8.36
CA THR A 219 17.23 11.18 7.35
C THR A 219 16.81 11.97 6.10
N PRO A 220 17.47 13.10 5.75
CA PRO A 220 16.88 14.04 4.79
C PRO A 220 16.65 13.48 3.39
N HIS A 221 17.52 12.57 2.90
CA HIS A 221 17.42 12.03 1.55
C HIS A 221 16.29 10.98 1.43
N THR A 222 16.08 10.14 2.45
CA THR A 222 14.98 9.16 2.48
C THR A 222 13.63 9.85 2.63
N PHE A 223 13.56 10.85 3.50
CA PHE A 223 12.32 11.62 3.65
C PHE A 223 11.99 12.43 2.40
N TRP A 224 13.01 13.00 1.74
CA TRP A 224 12.82 13.67 0.45
C TRP A 224 12.24 12.74 -0.62
N GLU A 225 12.75 11.51 -0.76
CA GLU A 225 12.21 10.53 -1.72
C GLU A 225 10.72 10.25 -1.44
N SER A 226 10.34 10.13 -0.18
CA SER A 226 8.94 9.94 0.22
C SER A 226 8.08 11.15 -0.13
N VAL A 227 8.55 12.37 0.14
CA VAL A 227 7.81 13.62 -0.14
C VAL A 227 7.65 13.86 -1.65
N ASP A 228 8.67 13.53 -2.45
CA ASP A 228 8.58 13.63 -3.91
C ASP A 228 7.44 12.76 -4.47
N LEU A 229 7.24 11.59 -3.84
CA LEU A 229 6.17 10.65 -4.15
C LEU A 229 4.79 11.01 -3.59
N PHE A 230 4.62 12.17 -2.94
CA PHE A 230 3.28 12.61 -2.54
C PHE A 230 2.41 12.86 -3.78
N ARG A 231 1.11 12.59 -3.67
CA ARG A 231 0.08 13.00 -4.65
C ARG A 231 -0.96 13.80 -3.89
N ILE A 232 -0.90 15.12 -4.01
CA ILE A 232 -1.70 16.02 -3.19
C ILE A 232 -2.97 16.38 -3.94
N GLY A 233 -4.09 15.78 -3.51
CA GLY A 233 -5.40 16.03 -4.06
C GLY A 233 -5.73 15.28 -5.35
N LYS A 234 -7.01 15.32 -5.72
CA LYS A 234 -7.57 14.59 -6.86
C LYS A 234 -6.77 14.77 -8.15
N ALA A 235 -6.38 15.99 -8.49
CA ALA A 235 -5.75 16.27 -9.79
C ALA A 235 -4.40 15.56 -9.93
N GLU A 236 -3.56 15.59 -8.89
CA GLU A 236 -2.27 14.89 -8.91
C GLU A 236 -2.46 13.37 -8.86
N ILE A 237 -3.41 12.87 -8.07
CA ILE A 237 -3.74 11.44 -7.97
C ILE A 237 -4.25 10.89 -9.31
N GLU A 238 -5.10 11.62 -10.03
CA GLU A 238 -5.59 11.19 -11.34
C GLU A 238 -4.51 11.28 -12.43
N ALA A 239 -3.57 12.24 -12.32
CA ALA A 239 -2.47 12.37 -13.27
C ALA A 239 -1.40 11.27 -13.08
N ASN A 240 -1.12 10.91 -11.83
CA ASN A 240 -0.13 9.89 -11.45
C ASN A 240 -0.73 9.01 -10.34
N PRO A 241 -1.46 7.92 -10.69
CA PRO A 241 -2.18 7.07 -9.73
C PRO A 241 -1.27 6.10 -8.96
N ASP A 242 -0.04 6.53 -8.67
CA ASP A 242 0.97 5.89 -7.82
C ASP A 242 1.33 6.80 -6.65
N GLY A 243 2.28 6.42 -5.80
CA GLY A 243 2.76 7.31 -4.73
C GLY A 243 1.88 7.33 -3.48
N ILE A 244 2.19 8.26 -2.59
CA ILE A 244 1.48 8.46 -1.31
C ILE A 244 0.37 9.48 -1.53
N ASP A 245 -0.87 9.02 -1.52
CA ASP A 245 -2.02 9.89 -1.71
C ASP A 245 -2.32 10.74 -0.45
N PHE A 246 -2.54 12.03 -0.68
CA PHE A 246 -3.12 12.96 0.28
C PHE A 246 -4.45 13.44 -0.30
N SER A 247 -5.45 12.55 -0.20
CA SER A 247 -6.76 12.72 -0.81
C SER A 247 -7.80 13.34 0.13
N GLY A 248 -8.85 13.93 -0.46
CA GLY A 248 -10.00 14.40 0.29
C GLY A 248 -10.00 15.92 0.56
N PRO A 249 -11.14 16.43 1.08
CA PRO A 249 -11.45 17.85 1.12
C PRO A 249 -10.48 18.66 2.00
N MET A 250 -9.91 18.05 3.04
CA MET A 250 -8.97 18.72 3.94
C MET A 250 -7.63 18.98 3.27
N PHE A 251 -6.96 17.92 2.78
CA PHE A 251 -5.64 18.05 2.14
C PHE A 251 -5.71 18.94 0.90
N GLU A 252 -6.77 18.83 0.10
CA GLU A 252 -6.94 19.69 -1.08
C GLU A 252 -7.13 21.16 -0.72
N ALA A 253 -7.89 21.46 0.33
CA ALA A 253 -8.09 22.84 0.72
C ALA A 253 -6.83 23.46 1.37
N LEU A 254 -6.06 22.68 2.14
CA LEU A 254 -4.76 23.10 2.65
C LEU A 254 -3.76 23.33 1.50
N HIS A 255 -3.75 22.44 0.50
CA HIS A 255 -2.91 22.57 -0.68
C HIS A 255 -3.25 23.81 -1.51
N MET A 256 -4.54 24.06 -1.80
CA MET A 256 -4.99 25.26 -2.50
C MET A 256 -4.65 26.56 -1.76
N ALA A 257 -4.55 26.51 -0.43
CA ALA A 257 -4.15 27.65 0.38
C ALA A 257 -2.61 27.77 0.55
N GLY A 258 -1.82 26.88 -0.07
CA GLY A 258 -0.36 26.84 0.05
C GLY A 258 0.15 26.37 1.41
N MET A 259 -0.71 25.80 2.26
CA MET A 259 -0.39 25.34 3.61
C MET A 259 0.05 23.87 3.66
N PHE A 260 -0.20 23.11 2.58
CA PHE A 260 0.27 21.73 2.43
C PHE A 260 0.89 21.54 1.05
N THR A 261 2.21 21.67 0.99
CA THR A 261 3.04 21.49 -0.20
C THR A 261 4.20 20.56 0.12
N ARG A 262 4.89 20.05 -0.91
CA ARG A 262 6.12 19.26 -0.73
C ARG A 262 7.18 20.06 0.02
N ASP A 263 7.39 21.33 -0.34
CA ASP A 263 8.33 22.22 0.37
C ASP A 263 7.97 22.41 1.84
N ALA A 264 6.68 22.61 2.15
CA ALA A 264 6.22 22.74 3.53
C ALA A 264 6.38 21.42 4.31
N ALA A 265 6.22 20.27 3.65
CA ALA A 265 6.45 18.96 4.26
C ALA A 265 7.94 18.73 4.58
N LEU A 266 8.86 19.29 3.78
CA LEU A 266 10.31 19.21 4.01
C LEU A 266 10.83 20.23 5.04
N ASP A 267 10.05 21.25 5.39
CA ASP A 267 10.45 22.24 6.37
C ASP A 267 10.26 21.71 7.81
N THR A 268 11.34 21.12 8.33
CA THR A 268 11.40 20.51 9.66
C THR A 268 11.19 21.50 10.81
N GLY A 269 11.20 22.81 10.56
CA GLY A 269 10.96 23.86 11.56
C GLY A 269 9.48 24.19 11.77
N THR A 270 8.57 23.55 11.04
CA THR A 270 7.15 23.89 11.04
C THR A 270 6.32 22.96 11.91
N SER A 271 5.21 23.48 12.43
CA SER A 271 4.19 22.66 13.08
C SER A 271 3.53 21.66 12.13
N ALA A 272 3.59 21.89 10.81
CA ALA A 272 3.07 20.97 9.81
C ALA A 272 3.93 19.71 9.72
N TYR A 273 5.26 19.85 9.70
CA TYR A 273 6.19 18.73 9.79
C TYR A 273 6.00 17.93 11.09
N GLU A 274 5.92 18.61 12.23
CA GLU A 274 5.71 17.94 13.53
C GLU A 274 4.40 17.15 13.56
N GLN A 275 3.31 17.72 13.04
CA GLN A 275 2.02 17.04 12.93
C GLN A 275 2.08 15.84 11.97
N GLY A 276 2.74 15.99 10.82
CA GLY A 276 2.92 14.90 9.85
C GLY A 276 3.72 13.73 10.45
N ARG A 277 4.84 14.03 11.11
CA ARG A 277 5.64 13.04 11.82
C ARG A 277 4.83 12.30 12.89
N ASN A 278 4.10 13.05 13.73
CA ASN A 278 3.28 12.43 14.77
C ASN A 278 2.18 11.54 14.19
N ALA A 279 1.54 11.96 13.09
CA ALA A 279 0.50 11.17 12.43
C ALA A 279 1.05 9.84 11.87
N VAL A 280 2.26 9.83 11.32
CA VAL A 280 2.91 8.60 10.85
C VAL A 280 3.24 7.66 12.02
N LEU A 281 3.76 8.20 13.13
CA LEU A 281 4.17 7.42 14.29
C LEU A 281 2.98 6.86 15.08
N GLU A 282 1.84 7.57 15.13
CA GLU A 282 0.70 7.22 15.96
C GLU A 282 0.10 5.83 15.64
N ASN A 283 0.11 5.42 14.37
CA ASN A 283 -0.30 4.07 13.97
C ASN A 283 0.56 2.99 14.66
N THR A 284 1.88 3.19 14.67
CA THR A 284 2.83 2.29 15.34
C THR A 284 2.65 2.34 16.85
N ASP A 285 2.59 3.53 17.43
CA ASP A 285 2.50 3.74 18.88
C ASP A 285 1.22 3.16 19.49
N THR A 286 0.19 2.95 18.67
CA THR A 286 -1.08 2.38 19.08
C THR A 286 -1.25 0.89 18.72
N ALA A 287 -0.27 0.24 18.07
CA ALA A 287 -0.37 -1.16 17.64
C ALA A 287 -0.63 -2.14 18.81
N MET A 288 -1.70 -2.94 18.80
CA MET A 288 -2.12 -3.75 19.97
C MET A 288 -1.60 -5.20 19.98
N ALA A 289 -1.04 -5.65 18.87
CA ALA A 289 -0.37 -6.94 18.68
C ALA A 289 0.50 -6.86 17.42
N HIS A 290 1.32 -7.87 17.20
CA HIS A 290 2.10 -8.05 15.97
C HIS A 290 1.98 -9.48 15.44
N LEU A 291 2.32 -9.63 14.16
CA LEU A 291 2.37 -10.86 13.36
C LEU A 291 3.64 -10.83 12.51
#